data_AF-A0AAF3EE34-F1
#
_entry.id   AF-A0AAF3EE34-F1
#
_cell.length_a   1.000
_cell.length_b   1.000
_cell.length_c   1.000
_cell.angle_alpha   90.00
_cell.angle_beta   90.00
_cell.angle_gamma   90.00
#
_symmetry.space_group_name_H-M   'P 1'
#
loop_
_entity.id
_entity.type
_entity.pdbx_description
1 polymer ?
#
loop_
_entity_poly.entity_id
_entity_poly.type
_entity_poly.pdbx_seq_one_letter_code
_entity_poly.pdbx_strand_id
1 'polypeptide(L)'
;MVLAQTAIAIERTVASISLHEYEHQGKHLGILLTLAVLFTTITACLWLFSTDNPAELQIACGSFSDATFAKANFLYTSLLFIDTFNLTAYIMIWSRNKQLCKKSAYVTRVKYQIQENLYVLGMVFPIALSHFIVFGFDMGFLLLLRSQKENLSLKLYRTLSMLGYVIPFFTIILPITIITIEYRTQAKRRRILASTVNVDSTGEVYFRSLQLQWAQC
;
A
#
# COMPACT_ATOMS: atom_id res chain seq x y z
N MET A 1 0.78 -5.59 8.62
CA MET A 1 0.53 -4.66 7.49
C MET A 1 1.83 -4.32 6.76
N VAL A 2 2.85 -3.76 7.40
CA VAL A 2 4.14 -3.38 6.78
C VAL A 2 4.80 -4.51 5.96
N LEU A 3 4.91 -5.73 6.53
CA LEU A 3 5.52 -6.87 5.81
C LEU A 3 4.72 -7.26 4.55
N ALA A 4 3.40 -7.20 4.61
CA ALA A 4 2.54 -7.43 3.45
C ALA A 4 2.70 -6.34 2.39
N GLN A 5 2.82 -5.07 2.79
CA GLN A 5 3.14 -3.98 1.86
C GLN A 5 4.52 -4.15 1.22
N THR A 6 5.47 -4.71 1.95
CA THR A 6 6.81 -5.04 1.42
C THR A 6 6.72 -6.13 0.35
N ALA A 7 5.96 -7.18 0.61
CA ALA A 7 5.70 -8.23 -0.38
C ALA A 7 5.05 -7.66 -1.65
N ILE A 8 4.04 -6.80 -1.51
CA ILE A 8 3.40 -6.14 -2.66
C ILE A 8 4.42 -5.25 -3.40
N ALA A 9 5.24 -4.48 -2.69
CA ALA A 9 6.27 -3.65 -3.32
C ALA A 9 7.28 -4.48 -4.11
N ILE A 10 7.71 -5.63 -3.58
CA ILE A 10 8.60 -6.57 -4.28
C ILE A 10 7.91 -7.13 -5.53
N GLU A 11 6.70 -7.64 -5.40
CA GLU A 11 5.93 -8.19 -6.52
C GLU A 11 5.76 -7.14 -7.64
N ARG A 12 5.39 -5.90 -7.29
CA ARG A 12 5.26 -4.79 -8.26
C ARG A 12 6.60 -4.38 -8.86
N THR A 13 7.70 -4.47 -8.11
CA THR A 13 9.05 -4.20 -8.62
C THR A 13 9.43 -5.25 -9.66
N VAL A 14 9.22 -6.53 -9.37
CA VAL A 14 9.47 -7.63 -10.31
C VAL A 14 8.60 -7.49 -11.55
N ALA A 15 7.30 -7.20 -11.38
CA ALA A 15 6.39 -6.95 -12.49
C ALA A 15 6.81 -5.75 -13.36
N SER A 16 7.52 -4.77 -12.80
CA SER A 16 8.00 -3.58 -13.52
C SER A 16 9.37 -3.80 -14.20
N ILE A 17 10.18 -4.76 -13.74
CA ILE A 17 11.47 -5.10 -14.34
C ILE A 17 11.31 -6.21 -15.39
N SER A 18 10.60 -7.28 -15.05
CA SER A 18 10.46 -8.50 -15.85
C SER A 18 9.10 -8.59 -16.51
N LEU A 19 8.73 -7.56 -17.29
CA LEU A 19 7.43 -7.44 -17.96
C LEU A 19 7.08 -8.69 -18.81
N HIS A 20 8.07 -9.31 -19.45
CA HIS A 20 7.83 -10.45 -20.36
C HIS A 20 7.52 -11.78 -19.66
N GLU A 21 8.20 -12.07 -18.55
CA GLU A 21 8.16 -13.38 -17.87
C GLU A 21 7.15 -13.42 -16.70
N TYR A 22 6.72 -12.25 -16.24
CA TYR A 22 5.84 -12.11 -15.08
C TYR A 22 4.51 -12.85 -15.22
N GLU A 23 3.91 -12.93 -16.42
CA GLU A 23 2.63 -13.63 -16.64
C GLU A 23 2.70 -15.12 -16.31
N HIS A 24 3.85 -15.77 -16.51
CA HIS A 24 4.02 -17.19 -16.19
C HIS A 24 4.45 -17.42 -14.74
N GLN A 25 5.28 -16.53 -14.18
CA GLN A 25 5.90 -16.74 -12.86
C GLN A 25 5.20 -16.01 -11.70
N GLY A 26 4.32 -15.05 -11.98
CA GLY A 26 3.71 -14.17 -10.97
C GLY A 26 2.93 -14.92 -9.88
N LYS A 27 2.25 -16.02 -10.23
CA LYS A 27 1.48 -16.82 -9.26
C LYS A 27 2.38 -17.49 -8.21
N HIS A 28 3.50 -18.07 -8.63
CA HIS A 28 4.43 -18.73 -7.72
C HIS A 28 5.14 -17.71 -6.83
N LEU A 29 5.50 -16.56 -7.38
CA LEU A 29 6.10 -15.45 -6.62
C LEU A 29 5.16 -14.95 -5.52
N GLY A 30 3.87 -14.74 -5.83
CA GLY A 30 2.89 -14.28 -4.85
C GLY A 30 2.69 -15.27 -3.69
N ILE A 31 2.62 -16.57 -3.98
CA ILE A 31 2.53 -17.62 -2.95
C ILE A 31 3.78 -17.63 -2.08
N LEU A 32 4.97 -17.59 -2.69
CA LEU A 32 6.25 -17.58 -1.98
C LEU A 32 6.35 -16.37 -1.02
N LEU A 33 6.01 -15.18 -1.51
CA LEU A 33 6.03 -13.95 -0.71
C LEU A 33 5.02 -14.01 0.45
N THR A 34 3.84 -14.58 0.22
CA THR A 34 2.82 -14.74 1.27
C THR A 34 3.32 -15.68 2.38
N LEU A 35 3.92 -16.82 2.01
CA LEU A 35 4.51 -17.75 2.98
C LEU A 35 5.67 -17.09 3.75
N ALA A 36 6.51 -16.31 3.07
CA ALA A 36 7.58 -15.57 3.71
C ALA A 36 7.05 -14.52 4.71
N VAL A 37 5.98 -13.79 4.37
CA VAL A 37 5.34 -12.83 5.28
C VAL A 37 4.74 -13.54 6.50
N LEU A 38 4.07 -14.68 6.31
CA LEU A 38 3.52 -15.46 7.43
C LEU A 38 4.62 -15.95 8.36
N PHE A 39 5.66 -16.57 7.81
CA PHE A 39 6.79 -17.08 8.57
C PHE A 39 7.48 -15.97 9.37
N THR A 40 7.84 -14.87 8.71
CA THR A 40 8.49 -13.72 9.35
C THR A 40 7.63 -13.09 10.44
N THR A 41 6.32 -12.98 10.23
CA THR A 41 5.38 -12.48 11.24
C THR A 41 5.34 -13.39 12.47
N ILE A 42 5.21 -14.70 12.27
CA ILE A 42 5.19 -15.68 13.37
C ILE A 42 6.50 -15.63 14.15
N THR A 43 7.65 -15.66 13.48
CA THR A 43 8.96 -15.61 14.15
C THR A 43 9.17 -14.30 14.90
N ALA A 44 8.72 -13.16 14.35
CA ALA A 44 8.83 -11.87 15.01
C ALA A 44 7.97 -11.81 16.28
N CYS A 45 6.75 -12.35 16.24
CA CYS A 45 5.89 -12.46 17.41
C CYS A 45 6.52 -13.36 18.49
N LEU A 46 6.99 -14.57 18.11
CA LEU A 46 7.63 -15.49 19.05
C LEU A 46 8.88 -14.87 19.68
N TRP A 47 9.68 -14.16 18.91
CA TRP A 47 10.87 -13.48 19.41
C TRP A 47 10.52 -12.34 20.36
N LEU A 48 9.51 -11.54 20.02
CA LEU A 48 9.05 -10.42 20.86
C LEU A 48 8.55 -10.91 22.21
N PHE A 49 7.69 -11.94 22.22
CA PHE A 49 7.08 -12.47 23.45
C PHE A 49 7.93 -13.50 24.21
N SER A 50 9.10 -13.88 23.69
CA SER A 50 9.98 -14.88 24.33
C SER A 50 10.42 -14.53 25.76
N THR A 51 10.40 -13.25 26.13
CA THR A 51 10.84 -12.73 27.42
C THR A 51 9.73 -12.06 28.21
N ASP A 52 8.48 -12.15 27.73
CA ASP A 52 7.38 -11.44 28.36
C ASP A 52 6.90 -12.20 29.60
N ASN A 53 6.72 -11.48 30.71
CA ASN A 53 6.22 -12.06 31.95
C ASN A 53 4.68 -11.96 31.96
N PRO A 54 3.93 -13.07 31.88
CA PRO A 54 2.46 -13.04 31.81
C PRO A 54 1.80 -12.54 33.10
N ALA A 55 2.56 -12.41 34.21
CA ALA A 55 2.06 -11.93 35.49
C ALA A 55 2.08 -10.39 35.64
N GLU A 56 2.65 -9.65 34.68
CA GLU A 56 2.79 -8.19 34.78
C GLU A 56 1.54 -7.47 34.23
N LEU A 57 1.03 -6.48 34.99
CA LEU A 57 -0.20 -5.76 34.63
C LEU A 57 0.04 -4.82 33.43
N GLN A 58 -0.38 -5.24 32.24
CA GLN A 58 -0.33 -4.42 31.03
C GLN A 58 -1.55 -3.49 30.95
N ILE A 59 -1.32 -2.17 30.87
CA ILE A 59 -2.36 -1.13 30.98
C ILE A 59 -3.04 -0.85 29.63
N ALA A 60 -2.43 -1.28 28.52
CA ALA A 60 -2.97 -1.21 27.16
C ALA A 60 -2.47 -2.38 26.31
N CYS A 61 -3.16 -2.72 25.22
CA CYS A 61 -2.78 -3.78 24.27
C CYS A 61 -1.41 -3.57 23.58
N GLY A 62 -0.75 -2.42 23.79
CA GLY A 62 0.62 -2.13 23.35
C GLY A 62 1.61 -1.82 24.49
N SER A 63 1.24 -2.13 25.73
CA SER A 63 2.14 -1.98 26.89
C SER A 63 2.98 -3.25 27.02
N PHE A 64 4.29 -3.13 26.84
CA PHE A 64 5.22 -4.24 27.04
C PHE A 64 5.81 -4.19 28.46
N SER A 65 6.16 -5.36 29.00
CA SER A 65 7.01 -5.45 30.19
C SER A 65 8.34 -4.73 29.96
N ASP A 66 8.97 -4.26 31.04
CA ASP A 66 10.28 -3.60 30.95
C ASP A 66 11.34 -4.55 30.33
N ALA A 67 11.19 -5.87 30.48
CA ALA A 67 12.07 -6.88 29.87
C ALA A 67 11.91 -7.00 28.34
N THR A 68 10.69 -6.82 27.82
CA THR A 68 10.38 -6.87 26.38
C THR A 68 10.55 -5.51 25.70
N PHE A 69 10.73 -4.45 26.48
CA PHE A 69 10.79 -3.06 26.03
C PHE A 69 11.86 -2.80 24.94
N ALA A 70 13.09 -3.25 25.16
CA ALA A 70 14.18 -3.02 24.20
C ALA A 70 13.91 -3.71 22.85
N LYS A 71 13.36 -4.93 22.89
CA LYS A 71 12.99 -5.70 21.70
C LYS A 71 11.84 -5.04 20.93
N ALA A 72 10.82 -4.57 21.65
CA ALA A 72 9.69 -3.87 21.07
C ALA A 72 10.12 -2.57 20.35
N ASN A 73 10.97 -1.75 21.00
CA ASN A 73 11.51 -0.55 20.37
C ASN A 73 12.30 -0.86 19.09
N PHE A 74 13.22 -1.84 19.14
CA PHE A 74 14.00 -2.23 17.97
C PHE A 74 13.11 -2.68 16.81
N LEU A 75 12.09 -3.50 17.09
CA LEU A 75 11.14 -3.98 16.11
C LEU A 75 10.31 -2.85 15.51
N TYR A 76 9.79 -1.93 16.33
CA TYR A 76 9.01 -0.79 15.84
C TYR A 76 9.83 0.18 14.99
N THR A 77 11.04 0.52 15.42
CA THR A 77 11.93 1.39 14.63
C THR A 77 12.29 0.73 13.29
N SER A 78 12.53 -0.58 13.29
CA SER A 78 12.81 -1.34 12.08
C SER A 78 11.60 -1.38 11.14
N LEU A 79 10.39 -1.61 11.66
CA LEU A 79 9.16 -1.57 10.86
C LEU A 79 8.88 -0.19 10.26
N LEU A 80 9.14 0.89 11.01
CA LEU A 80 8.99 2.26 10.49
C LEU A 80 9.97 2.56 9.35
N PHE A 81 11.21 2.08 9.47
CA PHE A 81 12.20 2.21 8.40
C PHE A 81 11.77 1.44 7.15
N ILE A 82 11.30 0.20 7.30
CA ILE A 82 10.78 -0.61 6.19
C ILE A 82 9.57 0.05 5.54
N ASP A 83 8.66 0.63 6.33
CA ASP A 83 7.47 1.30 5.80
C ASP A 83 7.85 2.55 4.97
N THR A 84 8.82 3.33 5.45
CA THR A 84 9.39 4.47 4.72
C THR A 84 10.04 4.04 3.41
N PHE A 85 10.79 2.92 3.45
CA PHE A 85 11.39 2.32 2.26
C PHE A 85 10.33 1.89 1.24
N ASN A 86 9.26 1.23 1.68
CA ASN A 86 8.16 0.82 0.82
C ASN A 86 7.49 2.01 0.12
N LEU A 87 7.22 3.09 0.86
CA LEU A 87 6.64 4.30 0.29
C LEU A 87 7.53 4.90 -0.81
N THR A 88 8.83 4.95 -0.56
CA THR A 88 9.83 5.39 -1.54
C THR A 88 9.87 4.48 -2.76
N ALA A 89 9.82 3.16 -2.56
CA ALA A 89 9.78 2.17 -3.64
C ALA A 89 8.53 2.37 -4.51
N TYR A 90 7.35 2.57 -3.93
CA TYR A 90 6.13 2.84 -4.70
C TYR A 90 6.25 4.09 -5.57
N ILE A 91 6.83 5.19 -5.06
CA ILE A 91 7.06 6.43 -5.82
C ILE A 91 8.03 6.18 -6.99
N MET A 92 9.11 5.44 -6.74
CA MET A 92 10.10 5.09 -7.76
C MET A 92 9.48 4.22 -8.87
N ILE A 93 8.75 3.16 -8.49
CA ILE A 93 8.08 2.26 -9.43
C ILE A 93 7.05 3.03 -10.26
N TRP A 94 6.25 3.89 -9.63
CA TRP A 94 5.27 4.73 -10.31
C TRP A 94 5.94 5.62 -11.36
N SER A 95 7.01 6.32 -10.97
CA SER A 95 7.75 7.22 -11.85
C SER A 95 8.35 6.48 -13.03
N ARG A 96 8.96 5.31 -12.79
CA ARG A 96 9.53 4.45 -13.84
C ARG A 96 8.46 3.94 -14.80
N ASN A 97 7.35 3.41 -14.30
CA ASN A 97 6.26 2.92 -15.14
C ASN A 97 5.60 4.04 -15.97
N LYS A 98 5.47 5.25 -15.40
CA LYS A 98 4.98 6.41 -16.15
C LYS A 98 5.93 6.82 -17.28
N GLN A 99 7.24 6.75 -17.06
CA GLN A 99 8.24 7.00 -18.11
C GLN A 99 8.22 5.92 -19.19
N LEU A 100 8.14 4.63 -18.81
CA LEU A 100 8.06 3.51 -19.75
C LEU A 100 6.78 3.58 -20.59
N CYS A 101 5.64 3.97 -20.00
CA CYS A 101 4.38 4.15 -20.73
C CYS A 101 4.50 5.21 -21.85
N LYS A 102 5.31 6.25 -21.66
CA LYS A 102 5.56 7.27 -22.70
C LYS A 102 6.46 6.75 -23.83
N LYS A 103 7.39 5.85 -23.53
CA LYS A 103 8.37 5.31 -24.49
C LYS A 103 7.84 4.10 -25.26
N SER A 104 6.96 3.29 -24.66
CA SER A 104 6.50 1.99 -25.18
C SER A 104 5.38 2.09 -26.23
N ALA A 105 5.47 3.03 -27.18
CA ALA A 105 4.38 3.33 -28.12
C ALA A 105 3.99 2.15 -29.04
N TYR A 106 4.88 1.16 -29.25
CA TYR A 106 4.73 0.18 -30.33
C TYR A 106 4.44 -1.27 -29.91
N VAL A 107 4.55 -1.63 -28.62
CA VAL A 107 4.29 -3.01 -28.15
C VAL A 107 3.07 -3.05 -27.22
N THR A 108 1.93 -3.51 -27.76
CA THR A 108 0.63 -3.52 -27.08
C THR A 108 0.63 -4.30 -25.76
N ARG A 109 1.30 -5.47 -25.72
CA ARG A 109 1.38 -6.31 -24.51
C ARG A 109 2.12 -5.62 -23.37
N VAL A 110 3.27 -5.03 -23.67
CA VAL A 110 4.10 -4.30 -22.68
C VAL A 110 3.35 -3.08 -22.16
N LYS A 111 2.66 -2.35 -23.04
CA LYS A 111 1.83 -1.20 -22.66
C LYS A 111 0.68 -1.61 -21.73
N TYR A 112 0.03 -2.74 -22.00
CA TYR A 112 -1.04 -3.28 -21.14
C TYR A 112 -0.51 -3.57 -19.73
N GLN A 113 0.60 -4.29 -19.61
CA GLN A 113 1.20 -4.64 -18.32
C GLN A 113 1.65 -3.40 -17.52
N ILE A 114 2.21 -2.40 -18.20
CA ILE A 114 2.57 -1.12 -17.56
C ILE A 114 1.31 -0.40 -17.06
N GLN A 115 0.24 -0.38 -17.84
CA GLN A 115 -1.04 0.23 -17.45
C GLN A 115 -1.68 -0.51 -16.27
N GLU A 116 -1.62 -1.84 -16.26
CA GLU A 116 -2.06 -2.67 -15.13
C GLU A 116 -1.27 -2.33 -13.87
N ASN A 117 0.07 -2.29 -13.94
CA ASN A 117 0.90 -1.92 -12.80
C ASN A 117 0.61 -0.50 -12.30
N LEU A 118 0.43 0.48 -13.18
CA LEU A 118 0.04 1.84 -12.78
C LEU A 118 -1.34 1.89 -12.14
N TYR A 119 -2.29 1.07 -12.62
CA TYR A 119 -3.61 0.96 -12.03
C TYR A 119 -3.54 0.38 -10.61
N VAL A 120 -2.84 -0.74 -10.43
CA VAL A 120 -2.65 -1.39 -9.13
C VAL A 120 -1.93 -0.45 -8.16
N LEU A 121 -0.84 0.20 -8.60
CA LEU A 121 -0.13 1.18 -7.77
C LEU A 121 -1.03 2.36 -7.38
N GLY A 122 -1.97 2.76 -8.24
CA GLY A 122 -2.91 3.84 -7.95
C GLY A 122 -3.89 3.49 -6.83
N MET A 123 -4.12 2.20 -6.59
CA MET A 123 -4.93 1.69 -5.48
C MET A 123 -4.10 1.44 -4.22
N VAL A 124 -2.93 0.82 -4.37
CA VAL A 124 -2.06 0.43 -3.26
C VAL A 124 -1.39 1.65 -2.62
N PHE A 125 -0.96 2.64 -3.41
CA PHE A 125 -0.21 3.78 -2.90
C PHE A 125 -0.98 4.62 -1.88
N PRO A 126 -2.25 5.03 -2.11
CA PRO A 126 -3.00 5.78 -1.10
C PRO A 126 -3.25 4.96 0.17
N ILE A 127 -3.43 3.64 0.06
CA ILE A 127 -3.57 2.75 1.22
C ILE A 127 -2.26 2.71 2.03
N ALA A 128 -1.13 2.55 1.35
CA ALA A 128 0.20 2.57 1.96
C ALA A 128 0.50 3.92 2.61
N LEU A 129 0.14 5.03 1.96
CA LEU A 129 0.30 6.38 2.50
C LEU A 129 -0.56 6.60 3.75
N SER A 130 -1.84 6.21 3.72
CA SER A 130 -2.72 6.31 4.90
C SER A 130 -2.19 5.47 6.07
N HIS A 131 -1.70 4.25 5.79
CA HIS A 131 -1.05 3.41 6.80
C HIS A 131 0.19 4.10 7.37
N PHE A 132 1.09 4.59 6.53
CA PHE A 132 2.32 5.26 6.95
C PHE A 132 2.04 6.48 7.82
N ILE A 133 1.05 7.30 7.48
CA ILE A 133 0.67 8.48 8.28
C ILE A 133 0.18 8.06 9.66
N VAL A 134 -0.75 7.11 9.74
CA VAL A 134 -1.35 6.72 11.02
C VAL A 134 -0.35 5.94 11.88
N PHE A 135 0.31 4.94 11.30
CA PHE A 135 1.29 4.12 11.99
C PHE A 135 2.54 4.92 12.37
N GLY A 136 3.02 5.79 11.48
CA GLY A 136 4.14 6.68 11.74
C GLY A 136 3.82 7.70 12.84
N PHE A 137 2.60 8.24 12.86
CA PHE A 137 2.15 9.12 13.95
C PHE A 137 2.08 8.37 15.29
N ASP A 138 1.43 7.21 15.33
CA ASP A 138 1.28 6.38 16.53
C ASP A 138 2.67 6.00 17.10
N MET A 139 3.56 5.47 16.26
CA MET A 139 4.90 5.07 16.66
C MET A 139 5.77 6.27 17.04
N GLY A 140 5.74 7.35 16.27
CA GLY A 140 6.48 8.57 16.57
C GLY A 140 6.04 9.20 17.89
N PHE A 141 4.72 9.28 18.11
CA PHE A 141 4.15 9.77 19.36
C PHE A 141 4.55 8.90 20.55
N LEU A 142 4.47 7.57 20.42
CA LEU A 142 4.90 6.65 21.48
C LEU A 142 6.40 6.75 21.78
N LEU A 143 7.26 6.87 20.77
CA LEU A 143 8.71 7.07 20.96
C LEU A 143 9.01 8.39 21.67
N LEU A 144 8.35 9.48 21.28
CA LEU A 144 8.50 10.78 21.94
C LEU A 144 8.00 10.74 23.38
N LEU A 145 6.82 10.17 23.62
CA LEU A 145 6.26 10.03 24.96
C LEU A 145 7.16 9.19 25.86
N ARG A 146 7.77 8.13 25.31
CA ARG A 146 8.76 7.29 26.01
C ARG A 146 10.02 8.06 26.37
N SER A 147 10.51 8.94 25.50
CA SER A 147 11.68 9.80 25.80
C SER A 147 11.45 10.73 27.00
N GLN A 148 10.19 11.03 27.31
CA GLN A 148 9.80 11.89 28.43
C GLN A 148 9.30 11.09 29.65
N LYS A 149 9.46 9.76 29.68
CA LYS A 149 8.95 8.89 30.76
C LYS A 149 9.42 9.34 32.14
N GLU A 150 10.69 9.74 32.29
CA GLU A 150 11.28 10.17 33.57
C GLU A 150 10.81 11.55 34.02
N ASN A 151 10.38 12.41 33.07
CA ASN A 151 9.94 13.77 33.34
C ASN A 151 8.43 13.88 33.62
N LEU A 152 7.66 12.82 33.35
CA LEU A 152 6.21 12.81 33.43
C LEU A 152 5.72 12.04 34.66
N SER A 153 4.68 12.55 35.32
CA SER A 153 3.98 11.78 36.34
C SER A 153 3.36 10.52 35.73
N LEU A 154 3.35 9.42 36.49
CA LEU A 154 2.79 8.14 36.04
C LEU A 154 1.35 8.25 35.51
N LYS A 155 0.53 9.11 36.15
CA LYS A 155 -0.85 9.36 35.73
C LYS A 155 -0.90 10.05 34.36
N LEU A 156 -0.09 11.08 34.15
CA LEU A 156 -0.03 11.81 32.90
C LEU A 156 0.51 10.94 31.76
N TYR A 157 1.55 10.15 32.02
CA TYR A 157 2.10 9.20 31.06
C TYR A 157 1.05 8.18 30.58
N ARG A 158 0.26 7.61 31.50
CA ARG A 158 -0.83 6.67 31.15
C ARG A 158 -1.92 7.32 30.32
N THR A 159 -2.37 8.52 30.70
CA THR A 159 -3.40 9.25 29.95
C THR A 159 -2.94 9.60 28.54
N LEU A 160 -1.70 10.09 28.38
CA LEU A 160 -1.13 10.39 27.07
C LEU A 160 -0.94 9.13 26.22
N SER A 161 -0.50 8.02 26.81
CA SER A 161 -0.34 6.75 26.09
C SER A 161 -1.67 6.24 25.54
N MET A 162 -2.76 6.38 26.30
CA MET A 162 -4.11 6.00 25.86
C MET A 162 -4.64 6.93 24.76
N LEU A 163 -4.41 8.24 24.88
CA LEU A 163 -4.78 9.21 23.85
C LEU A 163 -3.99 9.02 22.55
N GLY A 164 -2.74 8.60 22.65
CA GLY A 164 -1.86 8.31 21.52
C GLY A 164 -2.18 7.04 20.76
N TYR A 165 -3.10 6.20 21.25
CA TYR A 165 -3.45 4.94 20.61
C TYR A 165 -4.39 5.17 19.42
N VAL A 166 -3.82 5.37 18.23
CA VAL A 166 -4.59 5.76 17.02
C VAL A 166 -5.05 4.55 16.20
N ILE A 167 -4.61 3.34 16.56
CA ILE A 167 -4.94 2.09 15.86
C ILE A 167 -6.46 1.90 15.61
N PRO A 168 -7.38 2.18 16.56
CA PRO A 168 -8.82 2.05 16.31
C PRO A 168 -9.36 3.02 15.26
N PHE A 169 -8.71 4.15 15.02
CA PHE A 169 -9.10 5.06 13.94
C PHE A 169 -8.63 4.55 12.58
N PHE A 170 -7.49 3.84 12.52
CA PHE A 170 -7.01 3.21 11.28
C PHE A 170 -8.01 2.20 10.72
N THR A 171 -8.68 1.43 11.57
CA THR A 171 -9.67 0.43 11.14
C THR A 171 -10.89 1.05 10.44
N ILE A 172 -11.17 2.34 10.68
CA ILE A 172 -12.23 3.11 10.01
C ILE A 172 -11.66 3.86 8.78
N ILE A 173 -10.46 4.43 8.89
CA ILE A 173 -9.82 5.17 7.80
C ILE A 173 -9.55 4.27 6.58
N LEU A 174 -9.12 3.03 6.82
CA LEU A 174 -8.78 2.07 5.77
C LEU A 174 -9.98 1.77 4.82
N PRO A 175 -11.15 1.32 5.31
CA PRO A 175 -12.30 1.06 4.44
C PRO A 175 -12.81 2.32 3.74
N ILE A 176 -12.80 3.49 4.41
CA ILE A 176 -13.17 4.76 3.78
C ILE A 176 -12.24 5.08 2.60
N THR A 177 -10.93 4.86 2.79
CA THR A 177 -9.92 5.08 1.74
C THR A 177 -10.18 4.16 0.55
N ILE A 178 -10.42 2.86 0.80
CA ILE A 178 -10.71 1.87 -0.24
C ILE A 178 -12.00 2.24 -1.01
N ILE A 179 -13.09 2.54 -0.30
CA ILE A 179 -14.38 2.94 -0.91
C ILE A 179 -14.19 4.17 -1.79
N THR A 180 -13.44 5.16 -1.31
CA THR A 180 -13.16 6.40 -2.06
C THR A 180 -12.38 6.11 -3.35
N ILE A 181 -11.37 5.24 -3.29
CA ILE A 181 -10.58 4.84 -4.45
C ILE A 181 -11.46 4.09 -5.46
N GLU A 182 -12.25 3.13 -5.01
CA GLU A 182 -13.15 2.36 -5.85
C GLU A 182 -14.19 3.25 -6.53
N TYR A 183 -14.82 4.15 -5.78
CA TYR A 183 -15.79 5.09 -6.32
C TYR A 183 -15.18 5.98 -7.41
N ARG A 184 -13.99 6.55 -7.16
CA ARG A 184 -13.27 7.37 -8.15
C ARG A 184 -12.90 6.56 -9.39
N THR A 185 -12.50 5.30 -9.19
CA THR A 185 -12.13 4.39 -10.26
C THR A 185 -13.32 4.03 -11.14
N GLN A 186 -14.45 3.68 -10.53
CA GLN A 186 -15.69 3.41 -11.24
C GLN A 186 -16.21 4.65 -11.98
N ALA A 187 -16.18 5.82 -11.35
CA ALA A 187 -16.56 7.09 -11.99
C ALA A 187 -15.69 7.37 -13.24
N LYS A 188 -14.37 7.14 -13.14
CA LYS A 188 -13.46 7.28 -14.29
C LYS A 188 -13.78 6.28 -15.41
N ARG A 189 -14.05 5.00 -15.07
CA ARG A 189 -14.46 3.98 -16.05
C ARG A 189 -15.76 4.37 -16.75
N ARG A 190 -16.77 4.83 -16.00
CA ARG A 190 -18.05 5.30 -16.56
C ARG A 190 -17.86 6.48 -17.52
N ARG A 191 -17.00 7.44 -17.18
CA ARG A 191 -16.67 8.58 -18.06
C ARG A 191 -16.00 8.14 -19.35
N ILE A 192 -15.05 7.20 -19.28
CA ILE A 192 -14.39 6.66 -20.47
C ILE A 192 -15.41 5.94 -21.37
N LEU A 193 -16.24 5.06 -20.81
CA LEU A 193 -17.30 4.38 -21.56
C LEU A 193 -18.26 5.37 -22.23
N ALA A 194 -18.72 6.39 -21.50
CA ALA A 194 -19.59 7.43 -22.07
C ALA A 194 -18.90 8.21 -23.21
N SER A 195 -17.59 8.47 -23.09
CA SER A 195 -16.84 9.11 -24.17
C SER A 195 -16.66 8.20 -25.39
N THR A 196 -16.47 6.89 -25.20
CA THR A 196 -16.36 5.93 -26.30
C THR A 196 -17.68 5.79 -27.06
N VAL A 197 -18.80 5.68 -26.35
CA VAL A 197 -20.15 5.62 -26.98
C VAL A 197 -20.44 6.89 -27.80
N ASN A 198 -20.03 8.06 -27.32
CA ASN A 198 -20.17 9.32 -28.08
C ASN A 198 -19.19 9.41 -29.26
N VAL A 199 -18.01 8.80 -29.17
CA VAL A 199 -17.05 8.74 -30.28
C VAL A 199 -17.51 7.75 -31.35
N ASP A 200 -18.09 6.61 -30.98
CA ASP A 200 -18.65 5.65 -31.94
C ASP A 200 -19.85 6.25 -32.69
N SER A 201 -20.72 7.02 -32.02
CA SER A 201 -21.81 7.72 -32.72
C SER A 201 -21.30 8.79 -33.70
N THR A 202 -20.19 9.46 -33.38
CA THR A 202 -19.57 10.46 -34.26
C THR A 202 -18.75 9.79 -35.38
N GLY A 203 -18.11 8.67 -35.09
CA GLY A 203 -17.35 7.84 -36.01
C GLY A 203 -18.24 7.13 -37.02
N GLU A 204 -19.38 6.58 -36.58
CA GLU A 204 -20.41 6.05 -37.47
C GLU A 204 -20.95 7.13 -38.40
N VAL A 205 -21.17 8.35 -37.92
CA VAL A 205 -21.59 9.48 -38.76
C VAL A 205 -20.51 9.82 -39.81
N TYR A 206 -19.23 9.75 -39.44
CA TYR A 206 -18.09 9.95 -40.35
C TYR A 206 -17.91 8.83 -41.38
N PHE A 207 -18.01 7.56 -40.98
CA PHE A 207 -17.93 6.42 -41.90
C PHE A 207 -19.16 6.34 -42.82
N ARG A 208 -20.33 6.74 -42.34
CA ARG A 208 -21.56 6.81 -43.13
C ARG A 208 -21.50 7.93 -44.17
N SER A 209 -20.91 9.08 -43.85
CA SER A 209 -20.73 10.16 -44.83
C SER A 209 -19.72 9.79 -45.92
N LEU A 210 -18.64 9.08 -45.57
CA LEU A 210 -17.69 8.51 -46.52
C LEU A 210 -18.35 7.47 -47.44
N GLN A 211 -19.16 6.55 -46.90
CA GLN A 211 -19.88 5.57 -47.71
C GLN A 211 -20.85 6.23 -48.72
N LEU A 212 -21.53 7.30 -48.30
CA LEU A 212 -22.44 8.06 -49.18
C LEU A 212 -21.69 8.79 -50.31
N GLN A 213 -20.50 9.33 -50.03
CA GLN A 213 -19.66 9.97 -51.05
C GLN A 213 -19.16 8.95 -52.09
N TRP A 214 -18.84 7.73 -51.67
CA TRP A 214 -18.34 6.68 -52.56
C TRP A 214 -19.45 6.02 -53.39
N ALA A 215 -20.70 6.06 -52.93
CA ALA A 215 -21.85 5.53 -53.66
C ALA A 215 -22.40 6.46 -54.76
N GLN A 216 -21.89 7.70 -54.83
CA GLN A 216 -22.28 8.71 -55.84
C GLN A 216 -21.25 8.87 -56.97
N CYS A 217 -20.20 8.06 -56.98
CA CYS A 217 -19.31 7.85 -58.12
C CYS A 217 -19.61 6.50 -58.77
#